data_AF-A0A498SMQ5-F1
#
_entry.id   AF-A0A498SMQ5-F1
#
_cell.length_a   1.000
_cell.length_b   1.000
_cell.length_c   1.000
_cell.angle_alpha   90.00
_cell.angle_beta   90.00
_cell.angle_gamma   90.00
#
_symmetry.space_group_name_H-M   'P 1'
#
loop_
_entity.id
_entity.type
_entity.pdbx_description
1 polymer ?
#
loop_
_entity_poly.entity_id
_entity_poly.type
_entity_poly.pdbx_seq_one_letter_code
_entity_poly.pdbx_strand_id
1 'polypeptide(L)'
;MCEQALCLNLTNENACETLILADLHSAEQLKHQAIDYINVHANEIMESDGWGCLVRDHPPLLAEVFRALATQQTPPIIMSHPPRKRLKHL
;
A
#
# COMPACT_ATOMS: atom_id res chain seq x y z
N MET A 1 24.14 3.68 4.25
CA MET A 1 23.60 3.41 2.90
C MET A 1 22.19 3.96 2.88
N CYS A 2 21.93 4.99 2.06
CA CYS A 2 20.70 5.78 2.11
C CYS A 2 19.51 5.02 1.53
N GLU A 3 18.37 5.13 2.20
CA GLU A 3 17.07 4.57 1.84
C GLU A 3 16.67 4.91 0.38
N GLN A 4 17.08 6.06 -0.14
CA GLN A 4 16.92 6.47 -1.54
C GLN A 4 17.59 5.55 -2.57
N ALA A 5 18.70 4.89 -2.25
CA ALA A 5 19.38 3.99 -3.17
C ALA A 5 18.67 2.63 -3.26
N LEU A 6 18.03 2.15 -2.18
CA LEU A 6 17.23 0.92 -2.19
C LEU A 6 15.87 1.15 -2.86
N CYS A 7 15.30 2.33 -2.70
CA CYS A 7 14.07 2.74 -3.38
C CYS A 7 14.19 2.72 -4.92
N LEU A 8 15.41 2.92 -5.44
CA LEU A 8 15.71 2.86 -6.88
C LEU A 8 15.98 1.43 -7.41
N ASN A 9 16.04 0.43 -6.53
CA ASN A 9 16.34 -0.96 -6.88
C ASN A 9 15.16 -1.93 -6.67
N LEU A 10 13.97 -1.42 -6.32
CA LEU A 10 12.77 -2.25 -6.28
C LEU A 10 12.41 -2.72 -7.69
N THR A 11 12.27 -4.03 -7.83
CA THR A 11 11.81 -4.73 -9.03
C THR A 11 10.66 -5.65 -8.64
N ASN A 12 9.87 -6.08 -9.62
CA ASN A 12 8.77 -7.01 -9.37
C ASN A 12 9.22 -8.32 -8.69
N GLU A 13 10.45 -8.76 -8.96
CA GLU A 13 11.03 -9.98 -8.40
C GLU A 13 11.44 -9.82 -6.94
N ASN A 14 11.95 -8.64 -6.55
CA ASN A 14 12.51 -8.42 -5.22
C ASN A 14 11.60 -7.60 -4.27
N ALA A 15 10.48 -7.05 -4.76
CA ALA A 15 9.63 -6.16 -3.96
C ALA A 15 9.04 -6.84 -2.72
N CYS A 16 8.56 -8.08 -2.87
CA CYS A 16 8.00 -8.85 -1.75
C CYS A 16 9.07 -9.24 -0.73
N GLU A 17 10.25 -9.68 -1.19
CA GLU A 17 11.38 -10.01 -0.30
C GLU A 17 11.89 -8.76 0.42
N THR A 18 12.00 -7.64 -0.29
CA THR A 18 12.40 -6.34 0.29
C THR A 18 11.41 -5.87 1.34
N LEU A 19 10.11 -6.04 1.12
CA LEU A 19 9.07 -5.73 2.11
C LEU A 19 9.25 -6.55 3.40
N ILE A 20 9.50 -7.85 3.27
CA ILE A 20 9.71 -8.75 4.42
C ILE A 20 10.97 -8.35 5.19
N LEU A 21 12.07 -8.07 4.48
CA LEU A 21 13.32 -7.62 5.10
C LEU A 21 13.15 -6.25 5.78
N ALA A 22 12.42 -5.32 5.15
CA ALA A 22 12.15 -4.01 5.72
C ALA A 22 11.36 -4.10 7.02
N ASP A 23 10.34 -4.97 7.08
CA ASP A 23 9.57 -5.23 8.30
C ASP A 23 10.44 -5.86 9.41
N LEU A 24 11.23 -6.87 9.05
CA LEU A 24 12.14 -7.55 9.98
C LEU A 24 13.16 -6.60 10.61
N HIS A 25 13.67 -5.64 9.83
CA HIS A 25 14.63 -4.65 10.29
C HIS A 25 13.99 -3.37 10.84
N SER A 26 12.65 -3.30 10.93
CA SER A 26 11.90 -2.10 11.34
C SER A 26 12.29 -0.86 10.53
N ALA A 27 12.61 -1.05 9.25
CA ALA A 27 12.96 -0.01 8.30
C ALA A 27 11.70 0.60 7.70
N GLU A 28 11.00 1.42 8.50
CA GLU A 28 9.68 1.96 8.17
C GLU A 28 9.62 2.70 6.82
N GLN A 29 10.63 3.51 6.48
CA GLN A 29 10.62 4.23 5.20
C GLN A 29 10.67 3.26 4.01
N LEU A 30 11.55 2.26 4.06
CA LEU A 30 11.70 1.26 3.00
C LEU A 30 10.45 0.38 2.89
N LYS A 31 9.85 0.04 4.03
CA LYS A 31 8.60 -0.70 4.10
C LYS A 31 7.47 0.03 3.37
N HIS A 32 7.27 1.32 3.65
CA HIS A 32 6.26 2.13 2.96
C HIS A 32 6.53 2.20 1.45
N GLN A 33 7.78 2.42 1.05
CA GLN A 33 8.14 2.46 -0.38
C GLN A 33 7.90 1.13 -1.09
N ALA A 34 8.22 0.00 -0.45
CA ALA A 34 7.94 -1.32 -0.98
C ALA A 34 6.43 -1.57 -1.11
N ILE A 35 5.64 -1.17 -0.12
CA ILE A 35 4.17 -1.27 -0.18
C ILE A 35 3.61 -0.44 -1.34
N ASP A 36 4.07 0.80 -1.51
CA ASP A 36 3.63 1.66 -2.61
C ASP A 36 4.00 1.06 -3.97
N TYR A 37 5.23 0.57 -4.12
CA TYR A 37 5.66 -0.11 -5.34
C TYR A 37 4.79 -1.34 -5.64
N ILE A 38 4.53 -2.17 -4.63
CA ILE A 38 3.67 -3.35 -4.75
C ILE A 38 2.28 -2.97 -5.21
N ASN A 39 1.69 -1.91 -4.64
CA ASN A 39 0.35 -1.46 -5.02
C ASN A 39 0.30 -0.91 -6.46
N VAL A 40 1.35 -0.21 -6.91
CA VAL A 40 1.43 0.33 -8.29
C VAL A 40 1.65 -0.78 -9.32
N HIS A 41 2.34 -1.88 -8.97
CA HIS A 41 2.66 -2.99 -9.88
C HIS A 41 1.95 -4.30 -9.49
N ALA A 42 0.81 -4.19 -8.80
CA ALA A 42 0.12 -5.32 -8.19
C ALA A 42 -0.19 -6.44 -9.19
N ASN A 43 -0.60 -6.12 -10.41
CA ASN A 43 -0.91 -7.12 -11.44
C ASN A 43 0.27 -8.05 -11.74
N GLU A 44 1.48 -7.50 -11.85
CA GLU A 44 2.69 -8.27 -12.19
C GLU A 44 3.24 -8.98 -10.94
N ILE A 45 3.18 -8.32 -9.79
CA ILE A 45 3.70 -8.88 -8.53
C ILE A 45 2.86 -10.05 -8.07
N MET A 46 1.54 -10.04 -8.28
CA MET A 46 0.66 -11.16 -7.90
C MET A 46 0.98 -12.47 -8.65
N GLU A 47 1.68 -12.40 -9.78
CA GLU A 47 2.16 -13.55 -10.54
C GLU A 47 3.58 -13.99 -10.15
N SER A 48 4.27 -13.24 -9.28
CA SER A 48 5.64 -13.55 -8.84
C SER A 48 5.70 -14.63 -7.76
N ASP A 49 6.80 -15.37 -7.72
CA ASP A 49 7.08 -16.34 -6.64
C ASP A 49 7.17 -15.65 -5.26
N GLY A 50 7.71 -14.43 -5.23
CA GLY A 50 7.82 -13.62 -4.02
C GLY A 50 6.47 -13.31 -3.39
N TRP A 51 5.44 -13.11 -4.21
CA TRP A 51 4.07 -12.90 -3.72
C TRP A 51 3.50 -14.15 -3.04
N GLY A 52 3.75 -15.34 -3.61
CA GLY A 52 3.35 -16.60 -2.97
C GLY A 52 3.95 -16.78 -1.58
N CYS A 53 5.22 -16.39 -1.40
CA CYS A 53 5.89 -16.36 -0.10
C CYS A 53 5.23 -15.36 0.86
N LEU A 54 5.01 -14.12 0.41
CA LEU A 54 4.36 -13.07 1.22
C LEU A 54 2.97 -13.49 1.73
N VAL A 55 2.16 -14.10 0.85
CA VAL A 55 0.79 -14.54 1.19
C VAL A 55 0.80 -15.71 2.18
N ARG A 56 1.70 -16.68 1.99
CA ARG A 56 1.75 -17.90 2.81
C ARG A 56 2.39 -17.66 4.17
N ASP A 57 3.54 -16.98 4.17
CA ASP A 57 4.44 -16.95 5.33
C ASP A 57 4.31 -15.63 6.12
N HIS A 58 3.76 -14.57 5.51
CA HIS A 58 3.67 -13.23 6.10
C HIS A 58 2.26 -12.58 6.00
N PRO A 59 1.18 -13.25 6.48
CA PRO A 59 -0.18 -12.71 6.38
C PRO A 59 -0.43 -11.33 7.01
N PRO A 60 0.23 -10.93 8.13
CA PRO A 60 0.06 -9.58 8.67
C PRO A 60 0.56 -8.48 7.75
N LEU A 61 1.68 -8.72 7.05
CA LEU A 61 2.26 -7.80 6.07
C LEU A 61 1.34 -7.63 4.86
N LEU A 62 0.75 -8.74 4.38
CA LEU A 62 -0.26 -8.67 3.33
C LEU A 62 -1.47 -7.81 3.74
N ALA A 63 -1.95 -7.96 4.98
CA ALA A 63 -3.04 -7.14 5.50
C ALA A 63 -2.69 -5.64 5.57
N GLU A 64 -1.41 -5.32 5.78
CA GLU A 64 -0.91 -3.95 5.77
C GLU A 64 -0.81 -3.37 4.36
N VAL A 65 -0.29 -4.13 3.39
CA VAL A 65 -0.32 -3.77 1.96
C VAL A 65 -1.75 -3.47 1.52
N PHE A 66 -2.70 -4.34 1.89
CA PHE A 66 -4.11 -4.16 1.57
C PHE A 66 -4.73 -2.92 2.26
N ARG A 67 -4.39 -2.67 3.52
CA ARG A 67 -4.82 -1.44 4.22
C ARG A 67 -4.29 -0.20 3.51
N ALA A 68 -3.02 -0.18 3.14
CA ALA A 68 -2.41 0.92 2.42
C ALA A 68 -3.14 1.17 1.09
N LEU A 69 -3.42 0.10 0.32
CA LEU A 69 -4.17 0.18 -0.92
C LEU A 69 -5.56 0.82 -0.72
N ALA A 70 -6.30 0.38 0.30
CA ALA A 70 -7.63 0.91 0.61
C ALA A 70 -7.58 2.41 1.00
N THR A 71 -6.56 2.84 1.73
CA THR A 71 -6.38 4.25 2.13
C THR A 71 -5.94 5.15 0.97
N GLN A 72 -5.24 4.61 -0.03
CA GLN A 72 -4.87 5.35 -1.24
C GLN A 72 -6.06 5.53 -2.20
N GLN A 73 -7.02 4.61 -2.17
CA GLN A 73 -8.18 4.60 -3.07
C GLN A 73 -9.40 5.40 -2.58
N THR A 74 -9.38 6.00 -1.38
CA THR A 74 -10.49 6.87 -0.97
C THR A 74 -10.42 8.22 -1.68
N PRO A 75 -11.30 8.53 -2.66
CA PRO A 75 -11.53 9.93 -3.01
C PRO A 75 -12.04 10.66 -1.76
N PRO A 76 -11.75 11.96 -1.58
CA PRO A 76 -12.34 12.75 -0.51
C PRO A 76 -13.86 12.71 -0.68
N ILE A 77 -14.53 11.85 0.09
CA ILE A 77 -15.99 11.79 0.18
C ILE A 77 -16.43 13.15 0.71
N ILE A 78 -16.88 14.01 -0.20
CA ILE A 78 -18.09 14.83 -0.12
C ILE A 78 -18.69 14.87 1.30
N MET A 79 -18.02 15.57 2.21
CA MET A 79 -18.61 16.03 3.49
C MET A 79 -19.06 17.47 3.31
N SER A 80 -20.01 17.70 2.40
CA SER A 80 -20.71 18.98 2.29
C SER A 80 -22.22 18.79 2.42
N HIS A 81 -22.64 18.56 3.66
CA HIS A 81 -23.96 18.87 4.27
C HIS A 81 -25.25 18.25 3.66
N PRO A 82 -26.23 17.87 4.51
CA PRO A 82 -27.58 17.60 4.03
C PRO A 82 -28.25 18.91 3.57
N PRO A 83 -29.08 18.89 2.52
CA PRO A 83 -29.77 20.09 2.03
C PRO A 83 -30.77 20.57 3.09
N ARG A 84 -30.53 21.74 3.69
CA ARG A 84 -31.52 22.42 4.54
C ARG A 84 -32.71 22.80 3.65
N LYS A 85 -33.86 22.17 3.90
CA LYS A 85 -35.15 22.59 3.31
C LYS A 85 -35.37 24.07 3.69
N ARG A 86 -35.31 25.00 2.72
CA ARG A 86 -35.84 26.36 2.92
C ARG A 86 -37.36 26.25 2.99
N LEU A 87 -37.94 26.55 4.15
CA LEU A 87 -39.36 26.79 4.29
C LEU A 87 -39.76 27.95 3.36
N LYS A 88 -40.77 27.68 2.55
CA LYS A 88 -41.52 28.66 1.76
C LYS A 88 -42.32 29.53 2.73
N HIS A 89 -41.94 30.79 2.90
CA HIS A 89 -42.78 31.78 3.58
C HIS A 89 -43.90 32.21 2.62
N LEU A 90 -45.12 32.13 3.13
CA LEU A 90 -46.33 32.83 2.65
C LEU A 90 -46.19 34.34 2.88
#